data_AF-A0A3B0Z7C3-F1
#
_entry.id   AF-A0A3B0Z7C3-F1
#
_cell.length_a   1.000
_cell.length_b   1.000
_cell.length_c   1.000
_cell.angle_alpha   90.00
_cell.angle_beta   90.00
_cell.angle_gamma   90.00
#
_symmetry.space_group_name_H-M   'P 1'
#
loop_
_entity.id
_entity.type
_entity.pdbx_description
1 polymer ?
#
loop_
_entity_poly.entity_id
_entity_poly.type
_entity_poly.pdbx_seq_one_letter_code
_entity_poly.pdbx_strand_id
1 'polypeptide(L)'
;MRGLLLFILLSVASPASAELNALDGELLFKSRCVVCHQLPEPEMLNPRQWAWVIKTMQTRMQQAAIVPLSEDEMAAIMRYLELQLDDGGASE
;
A
#
# COMPACT_ATOMS: atom_id res chain seq x y z
N MET A 1 -38.83 -31.29 0.92
CA MET A 1 -37.44 -31.44 0.42
C MET A 1 -37.21 -30.37 -0.63
N ARG A 2 -36.07 -29.64 -0.51
CA ARG A 2 -35.34 -28.91 -1.57
C ARG A 2 -36.04 -27.67 -2.14
N GLY A 3 -35.47 -26.47 -2.12
CA GLY A 3 -34.14 -26.05 -1.69
C GLY A 3 -34.11 -24.52 -1.72
N LEU A 4 -33.57 -23.94 -0.66
CA LEU A 4 -33.27 -22.54 -0.52
C LEU A 4 -32.23 -22.15 -1.58
N LEU A 5 -32.64 -21.40 -2.61
CA LEU A 5 -31.73 -20.84 -3.59
C LEU A 5 -30.98 -19.66 -2.95
N LEU A 6 -29.85 -19.97 -2.32
CA LEU A 6 -28.84 -19.01 -1.90
C LEU A 6 -28.18 -18.43 -3.16
N PHE A 7 -28.64 -17.27 -3.62
CA PHE A 7 -27.92 -16.45 -4.58
C PHE A 7 -26.68 -15.86 -3.89
N ILE A 8 -25.54 -16.50 -4.10
CA ILE A 8 -24.23 -16.01 -3.68
C ILE A 8 -23.93 -14.73 -4.46
N LEU A 9 -24.01 -13.58 -3.80
CA LEU A 9 -23.47 -12.31 -4.29
C LEU A 9 -21.94 -12.40 -4.25
N LEU A 10 -21.34 -12.89 -5.33
CA LEU A 10 -19.91 -12.81 -5.53
C LEU A 10 -19.59 -11.35 -5.89
N SER A 11 -19.24 -10.53 -4.89
CA SER A 11 -18.73 -9.18 -5.11
C SER A 11 -17.41 -9.28 -5.87
N VAL A 12 -17.46 -9.04 -7.17
CA VAL A 12 -16.28 -8.85 -8.00
C VAL A 12 -15.73 -7.47 -7.64
N ALA A 13 -14.60 -7.42 -6.92
CA ALA A 13 -13.89 -6.16 -6.69
C ALA A 13 -13.45 -5.62 -8.06
N SER A 14 -13.97 -4.44 -8.45
CA SER A 14 -13.61 -3.81 -9.71
C SER A 14 -12.16 -3.32 -9.70
N PRO A 15 -11.40 -3.51 -10.79
CA PRO A 15 -10.01 -3.06 -10.87
C PRO A 15 -9.86 -1.54 -10.70
N ALA A 16 -10.87 -0.76 -11.11
CA ALA A 16 -10.88 0.69 -10.95
C ALA A 16 -10.74 1.16 -9.49
N SER A 17 -11.31 0.42 -8.53
CA SER A 17 -11.17 0.75 -7.11
C SER A 17 -9.79 0.38 -6.57
N ALA A 18 -9.16 -0.68 -7.10
CA ALA A 18 -7.80 -1.04 -6.72
C ALA A 18 -6.80 0.02 -7.22
N GLU A 19 -6.96 0.49 -8.45
CA GLU A 19 -6.13 1.56 -9.02
C GLU A 19 -6.30 2.89 -8.29
N LEU A 20 -7.53 3.30 -7.95
CA LEU A 20 -7.75 4.52 -7.17
C LEU A 20 -7.06 4.45 -5.80
N ASN A 21 -7.18 3.32 -5.10
CA ASN A 21 -6.47 3.10 -3.83
C ASN A 21 -4.93 3.11 -4.02
N ALA A 22 -4.44 2.64 -5.16
CA ALA A 22 -3.01 2.65 -5.48
C ALA A 22 -2.51 4.08 -5.73
N LEU A 23 -3.28 4.91 -6.44
CA LEU A 23 -2.98 6.34 -6.63
C LEU A 23 -2.95 7.08 -5.29
N ASP A 24 -3.91 6.79 -4.40
CA ASP A 24 -3.90 7.32 -3.03
C ASP A 24 -2.65 6.85 -2.26
N GLY A 25 -2.26 5.59 -2.42
CA GLY A 25 -1.06 5.01 -1.83
C GLY A 25 0.24 5.65 -2.33
N GLU A 26 0.36 5.92 -3.63
CA GLU A 26 1.50 6.60 -4.24
C GLU A 26 1.68 8.01 -3.68
N LEU A 27 0.60 8.78 -3.64
CA LEU A 27 0.60 10.15 -3.11
C LEU A 27 0.96 10.16 -1.63
N LEU A 28 0.42 9.22 -0.84
CA LEU A 28 0.79 9.04 0.56
C LEU A 28 2.27 8.69 0.71
N PHE A 29 2.79 7.74 -0.06
CA PHE A 29 4.20 7.36 -0.02
C PHE A 29 5.12 8.55 -0.33
N LYS A 30 4.87 9.26 -1.44
CA LYS A 30 5.68 10.40 -1.85
C LYS A 30 5.60 11.56 -0.87
N SER A 31 4.42 11.89 -0.35
CA SER A 31 4.22 13.04 0.54
C SER A 31 4.66 12.78 1.98
N ARG A 32 4.46 11.56 2.51
CA ARG A 32 4.75 11.25 3.91
C ARG A 32 6.20 10.82 4.12
N CYS A 33 6.80 10.12 3.17
CA CYS A 33 8.13 9.51 3.36
C CYS A 33 9.30 10.41 2.92
N VAL A 34 9.07 11.44 2.08
CA VAL A 34 10.11 12.38 1.64
C VAL A 34 10.48 13.44 2.69
N VAL A 35 9.70 13.54 3.77
CA VAL A 35 9.81 14.62 4.77
C VAL A 35 11.19 14.67 5.44
N CYS A 36 11.81 13.50 5.67
CA CYS A 36 13.05 13.41 6.43
C CYS A 36 14.30 13.15 5.58
N HIS A 37 14.16 12.47 4.44
CA HIS A 37 15.26 12.12 3.55
C HIS A 37 14.73 11.73 2.16
N GLN A 38 15.64 11.50 1.21
CA GLN A 38 15.31 11.04 -0.13
C GLN A 38 14.54 9.70 -0.10
N LEU A 39 13.53 9.60 -0.95
CA LEU A 39 12.69 8.41 -1.05
C LEU A 39 13.43 7.29 -1.82
N PRO A 40 13.38 6.04 -1.35
CA PRO A 40 13.85 4.91 -2.15
C PRO A 40 12.89 4.64 -3.33
N GLU A 41 13.39 4.16 -4.46
CA GLU A 41 12.53 3.67 -5.55
C GLU A 41 11.66 2.49 -5.05
N PRO A 42 10.35 2.47 -5.37
CA PRO A 42 9.39 1.48 -4.88
C PRO A 42 9.78 0.02 -5.14
N GLU A 43 10.43 -0.27 -6.26
CA GLU A 43 10.73 -1.63 -6.73
C GLU A 43 12.00 -2.22 -6.09
N MET A 44 12.75 -1.42 -5.31
CA MET A 44 14.04 -1.87 -4.74
C MET A 44 13.91 -2.93 -3.64
N LEU A 45 12.72 -3.07 -3.04
CA LEU A 45 12.48 -3.98 -1.91
C LEU A 45 11.22 -4.81 -2.18
N ASN A 46 11.24 -6.07 -1.75
CA ASN A 46 10.03 -6.91 -1.77
C ASN A 46 9.03 -6.48 -0.66
N PRO A 47 7.77 -6.94 -0.70
CA PRO A 47 6.74 -6.45 0.23
C PRO A 47 7.07 -6.69 1.70
N ARG A 48 7.74 -7.81 2.00
CA ARG A 48 8.16 -8.14 3.37
C ARG A 48 9.22 -7.17 3.88
N GLN A 49 10.16 -6.78 3.02
CA GLN A 49 11.19 -5.80 3.34
C GLN A 49 10.56 -4.41 3.55
N TRP A 50 9.63 -4.01 2.67
CA TRP A 50 8.90 -2.76 2.82
C TRP A 50 8.11 -2.68 4.12
N ALA A 51 7.40 -3.74 4.50
CA ALA A 51 6.69 -3.80 5.78
C ALA A 51 7.64 -3.56 6.99
N TRP A 52 8.86 -4.10 6.93
CA TRP A 52 9.87 -3.88 7.97
C TRP A 52 10.40 -2.44 7.98
N VAL A 53 10.62 -1.84 6.81
CA VAL A 53 11.03 -0.44 6.65
C VAL A 53 9.96 0.49 7.22
N ILE A 54 8.70 0.32 6.83
CA ILE A 54 7.59 1.16 7.30
C ILE A 54 7.42 1.05 8.80
N LYS A 55 7.48 -0.17 9.36
CA LYS A 55 7.47 -0.36 10.83
C LYS A 55 8.60 0.41 11.52
N THR A 56 9.80 0.38 10.94
CA THR A 56 10.95 1.14 11.46
C THR A 56 10.70 2.65 11.34
N MET A 57 10.11 3.11 10.24
CA MET A 57 9.77 4.53 10.04
C MET A 57 8.74 5.02 11.05
N GLN A 58 7.71 4.23 11.37
CA GLN A 58 6.74 4.59 12.42
C GLN A 58 7.44 4.92 13.74
N THR A 59 8.41 4.11 14.17
CA THR A 59 9.20 4.39 15.38
C THR A 59 10.05 5.66 15.23
N ARG A 60 10.69 5.87 14.08
CA ARG A 60 11.50 7.08 13.83
C ARG A 60 10.64 8.35 13.77
N MET A 61 9.44 8.28 13.22
CA MET A 61 8.49 9.38 13.19
C MET A 61 8.12 9.81 14.62
N GLN A 62 7.80 8.84 15.49
CA GLN A 62 7.54 9.12 16.91
C GLN A 62 8.75 9.80 17.58
N GLN A 63 9.96 9.30 17.35
CA GLN A 63 11.19 9.87 17.91
C GLN A 63 11.48 11.29 17.40
N ALA A 64 11.06 11.60 16.18
CA ALA A 64 11.21 12.92 15.56
C ALA A 64 10.01 13.86 15.84
N ALA A 65 9.07 13.47 16.71
CA ALA A 65 7.82 14.21 16.96
C ALA A 65 6.97 14.46 15.70
N ILE A 66 7.06 13.57 14.71
CA ILE A 66 6.22 13.54 13.52
C ILE A 66 5.06 12.57 13.80
N VAL A 67 3.83 12.99 13.46
CA VAL A 67 2.64 12.13 13.59
C VAL A 67 2.84 10.87 12.73
N PRO A 68 2.85 9.67 13.34
CA PRO A 68 2.98 8.40 12.60
C PRO A 68 1.82 8.19 11.63
N LEU A 69 2.03 7.32 10.64
CA LEU A 69 0.97 6.88 9.75
C LEU A 69 -0.13 6.17 10.55
N SER A 70 -1.38 6.40 10.17
CA SER A 70 -2.52 5.57 10.57
C SER A 70 -2.46 4.19 9.90
N GLU A 71 -3.26 3.25 10.40
CA GLU A 71 -3.38 1.91 9.81
C GLU A 71 -3.87 1.96 8.36
N ASP A 72 -4.81 2.85 8.04
CA ASP A 72 -5.34 3.02 6.68
C ASP A 72 -4.29 3.58 5.72
N GLU A 73 -3.52 4.59 6.16
CA GLU A 73 -2.40 5.13 5.36
C GLU A 73 -1.33 4.05 5.12
N MET A 74 -1.00 3.26 6.15
CA MET A 74 -0.03 2.17 6.01
C MET A 74 -0.52 1.10 5.03
N ALA A 75 -1.80 0.73 5.09
CA ALA A 75 -2.38 -0.24 4.18
C ALA A 75 -2.39 0.27 2.72
N ALA A 76 -2.70 1.55 2.50
CA ALA A 76 -2.67 2.17 1.17
C ALA A 76 -1.24 2.22 0.60
N ILE A 77 -0.26 2.62 1.40
CA ILE A 77 1.15 2.64 0.99
C ILE A 77 1.65 1.22 0.66
N MET A 78 1.33 0.23 1.50
CA MET A 78 1.73 -1.17 1.26
C MET A 78 1.13 -1.71 -0.04
N ARG A 79 -0.16 -1.42 -0.31
CA ARG A 79 -0.82 -1.79 -1.57
C ARG A 79 -0.10 -1.22 -2.78
N TYR A 80 0.24 0.07 -2.72
CA TYR A 80 0.98 0.73 -3.79
C TYR A 80 2.33 0.04 -4.04
N LEU A 81 3.12 -0.19 -2.98
CA LEU A 81 4.44 -0.83 -3.08
C LEU A 81 4.37 -2.28 -3.61
N GLU A 82 3.32 -3.02 -3.27
CA GLU A 82 3.08 -4.36 -3.82
C GLU A 82 2.79 -4.30 -5.33
N LEU A 83 1.95 -3.37 -5.78
CA LEU A 83 1.60 -3.23 -7.20
C LEU A 83 2.79 -2.83 -8.08
N GLN A 84 3.74 -2.05 -7.56
CA GLN A 84 4.94 -1.66 -8.32
C GLN A 84 5.82 -2.87 -8.66
N LEU A 85 5.79 -3.93 -7.84
CA LEU A 85 6.53 -5.17 -8.13
C LEU A 85 5.82 -6.05 -9.16
N ASP A 86 4.50 -5.95 -9.24
CA ASP A 86 3.69 -6.69 -10.22
C ASP A 86 3.72 -6.03 -11.61
N ASP A 87 3.85 -4.70 -11.67
CA ASP A 87 3.95 -3.93 -12.93
C ASP A 87 5.41 -3.79 -13.43
N GLY A 88 6.40 -3.89 -12.53
CA GLY A 88 7.83 -3.84 -12.84
C GLY A 88 8.38 -5.00 -13.69
N GLY A 89 7.54 -5.93 -14.14
CA GLY A 89 7.86 -6.93 -15.16
C GLY A 89 7.60 -6.49 -16.61
N ALA A 90 7.08 -5.27 -16.83
CA ALA A 90 6.59 -4.82 -18.14
C ALA A 90 7.19 -3.48 -18.63
N SER A 91 8.39 -3.10 -18.17
CA SER A 91 9.11 -1.96 -18.74
C SER A 91 10.59 -2.29 -19.07
N GLU A 92 10.76 -2.95 -20.22
CA GLU A 92 11.99 -2.93 -21.04
C GLU A 92 11.65 -2.39 -22.44
#